data_AF-A0A7J4FK24-F1
#
_entry.id   AF-A0A7J4FK24-F1
#
_cell.length_a   1.000
_cell.length_b   1.000
_cell.length_c   1.000
_cell.angle_alpha   90.00
_cell.angle_beta   90.00
_cell.angle_gamma   90.00
#
_symmetry.space_group_name_H-M   'P 1'
#
loop_
_entity.id
_entity.type
_entity.pdbx_description
1 polymer ?
#
loop_
_entity_poly.entity_id
_entity_poly.type
_entity_poly.pdbx_seq_one_letter_code
_entity_poly.pdbx_strand_id
1 'polypeptide(L)'
;MSGNMPPPTIFHMLERHLGQKIHVILDQSYGYEGVLVAVTREPPGIWLSEGKAMVLRSTIAQPIPQVVSREDRSEVFINLNSVHRIEILHD
;
A
#
# COMPACT_ATOMS: atom_id res chain seq x y z
N MET A 1 3.68 4.24 -36.83
CA MET A 1 2.44 4.45 -36.05
C MET A 1 2.81 4.42 -34.58
N SER A 2 3.02 5.58 -33.96
CA SER A 2 3.22 5.70 -32.51
C SER A 2 1.87 5.54 -31.84
N GLY A 3 1.55 4.30 -31.44
CA GLY A 3 0.27 3.96 -30.82
C GLY A 3 0.07 4.71 -29.51
N ASN A 4 -1.03 5.46 -29.42
CA ASN A 4 -1.55 6.03 -28.18
C ASN A 4 -1.91 4.90 -27.21
N MET A 5 -0.95 4.39 -26.45
CA MET A 5 -1.28 3.62 -25.25
C MET A 5 -1.84 4.61 -24.22
N PRO A 6 -3.03 4.34 -23.64
CA PRO A 6 -3.54 5.15 -22.55
C PRO A 6 -2.49 5.23 -21.44
N PRO A 7 -2.42 6.37 -20.72
CA PRO A 7 -1.44 6.54 -19.65
C PRO A 7 -1.59 5.40 -18.63
N PRO A 8 -0.47 4.89 -18.07
CA PRO A 8 -0.50 3.80 -17.12
C PRO A 8 -1.42 4.14 -15.95
N THR A 9 -2.33 3.22 -15.65
CA THR A 9 -3.22 3.35 -14.49
C THR A 9 -2.49 2.96 -13.21
N ILE A 10 -3.06 3.32 -12.05
CA ILE A 10 -2.53 2.85 -10.76
C ILE A 10 -2.40 1.33 -10.70
N PHE A 11 -3.31 0.59 -11.34
CA PHE A 11 -3.22 -0.87 -11.45
C PHE A 11 -1.96 -1.32 -12.19
N HIS A 12 -1.62 -0.70 -13.32
CA HIS A 12 -0.39 -1.01 -14.05
C HIS A 12 0.87 -0.68 -13.24
N MET A 13 0.82 0.36 -12.41
CA MET A 13 1.93 0.70 -11.53
C MET A 13 2.07 -0.33 -10.41
N LEU A 14 0.97 -0.69 -9.74
CA LEU A 14 0.97 -1.70 -8.67
C LEU A 14 1.37 -3.09 -9.17
N GLU A 15 0.90 -3.50 -10.34
CA GLU A 15 1.25 -4.77 -10.98
C GLU A 15 2.78 -4.93 -11.19
N ARG A 16 3.51 -3.81 -11.40
CA ARG A 16 4.98 -3.83 -11.53
C ARG A 16 5.71 -4.08 -10.21
N HIS A 17 5.03 -3.93 -9.08
CA HIS A 17 5.58 -4.08 -7.73
C HIS A 17 5.07 -5.35 -7.03
N LEU A 18 4.48 -6.29 -7.78
CA LEU A 18 4.14 -7.61 -7.24
C LEU A 18 5.38 -8.29 -6.62
N GLY A 19 5.19 -8.91 -5.45
CA GLY A 19 6.25 -9.54 -4.67
C GLY A 19 7.11 -8.56 -3.85
N GLN A 20 6.87 -7.24 -3.95
CA GLN A 20 7.58 -6.26 -3.15
C GLN A 20 6.82 -5.92 -1.88
N LYS A 21 7.57 -5.53 -0.85
CA LYS A 21 7.02 -5.08 0.41
C LYS A 21 6.55 -3.64 0.29
N ILE A 22 5.35 -3.33 0.74
CA ILE A 22 4.75 -2.01 0.63
C ILE A 22 4.14 -1.55 1.95
N HIS A 23 4.04 -0.23 2.13
CA HIS A 23 3.13 0.40 3.09
C HIS A 23 1.89 0.91 2.37
N VAL A 24 0.73 0.64 2.96
CA VAL A 24 -0.57 1.09 2.49
C VAL A 24 -1.21 1.92 3.60
N ILE A 25 -1.30 3.22 3.38
CA ILE A 25 -1.69 4.19 4.39
C ILE A 25 -3.15 4.58 4.13
N LEU A 26 -4.00 4.32 5.12
CA LEU A 26 -5.44 4.56 5.04
C LEU A 26 -5.82 5.90 5.68
N ASP A 27 -5.12 6.33 6.73
CA ASP A 27 -5.21 7.69 7.25
C ASP A 27 -3.88 8.20 7.85
N GLN A 28 -3.91 9.33 8.58
CA GLN A 28 -2.70 9.93 9.19
C GLN A 28 -2.06 9.09 10.30
N SER A 29 -2.79 8.11 10.84
CA SER A 29 -2.49 7.36 12.06
C SER A 29 -2.51 5.84 11.89
N TYR A 30 -3.02 5.30 10.78
CA TYR A 30 -3.01 3.86 10.55
C TYR A 30 -2.84 3.45 9.08
N GLY A 31 -2.34 2.23 8.90
CA GLY A 31 -2.14 1.60 7.61
C GLY A 31 -1.81 0.12 7.74
N TYR A 32 -1.32 -0.47 6.67
CA TYR A 32 -0.88 -1.86 6.60
C TYR A 32 0.49 -1.97 5.93
N GLU A 33 1.28 -2.93 6.38
CA GLU A 33 2.53 -3.34 5.75
C GLU A 33 2.41 -4.80 5.32
N GLY A 34 2.96 -5.16 4.17
CA GLY A 34 2.98 -6.55 3.72
C GLY A 34 3.57 -6.67 2.32
N VAL A 35 3.61 -7.90 1.81
CA VAL A 35 4.06 -8.20 0.45
C VAL A 35 2.87 -8.11 -0.49
N LEU A 36 2.98 -7.29 -1.54
CA LEU A 36 1.93 -7.15 -2.55
C LEU A 36 1.82 -8.43 -3.40
N VAL A 37 0.76 -9.21 -3.22
CA VAL A 37 0.59 -10.51 -3.89
C VAL A 37 -0.42 -10.49 -5.03
N ALA A 38 -1.39 -9.58 -5.00
CA ALA A 38 -2.35 -9.41 -6.09
C ALA A 38 -2.91 -8.00 -6.16
N VAL A 39 -3.36 -7.63 -7.36
CA VAL A 39 -4.07 -6.38 -7.65
C VAL A 39 -5.41 -6.75 -8.29
N THR A 40 -6.52 -6.25 -7.75
CA THR A 40 -7.88 -6.52 -8.24
C THR A 40 -8.49 -5.24 -8.81
N ARG A 41 -9.28 -5.37 -9.88
CA ARG A 41 -9.98 -4.23 -10.50
C ARG A 41 -11.42 -4.10 -10.04
N GLU A 42 -12.04 -5.20 -9.61
CA GLU A 42 -13.43 -5.25 -9.16
C GLU A 42 -13.59 -6.21 -7.97
N PRO A 43 -13.73 -5.71 -6.73
CA PRO A 43 -13.53 -4.31 -6.33
C PRO A 43 -12.07 -3.85 -6.53
N PRO A 44 -11.83 -2.54 -6.75
CA PRO A 44 -10.47 -2.02 -6.91
C PRO A 44 -9.70 -2.17 -5.61
N GLY A 45 -8.64 -2.97 -5.64
CA GLY A 45 -8.00 -3.39 -4.40
C GLY A 45 -6.65 -4.06 -4.59
N ILE A 46 -6.02 -4.35 -3.46
CA ILE A 46 -4.75 -5.06 -3.39
C ILE A 46 -4.81 -6.10 -2.27
N TRP A 47 -4.10 -7.20 -2.47
CA TRP A 47 -3.88 -8.22 -1.46
C TRP A 47 -2.47 -8.13 -0.93
N LEU A 48 -2.34 -8.13 0.39
CA LEU A 48 -1.09 -8.24 1.10
C LEU A 48 -0.98 -9.60 1.77
N SER A 49 0.12 -10.30 1.55
CA SER A 49 0.53 -11.42 2.40
C SER A 49 1.45 -10.93 3.51
N GLU A 50 1.54 -11.71 4.60
CA GLU A 50 2.29 -11.33 5.81
C GLU A 50 1.88 -9.95 6.32
N GLY A 51 0.58 -9.63 6.15
CA GLY A 51 0.00 -8.34 6.43
C GLY A 51 0.12 -8.00 7.91
N LYS A 52 0.55 -6.78 8.21
CA LYS A 52 0.62 -6.21 9.55
C LYS A 52 -0.15 -4.90 9.56
N ALA A 53 -1.11 -4.76 10.47
CA ALA A 53 -1.69 -3.46 10.77
C ALA A 53 -0.63 -2.60 11.44
N MET A 54 -0.48 -1.37 10.98
CA MET A 54 0.51 -0.42 11.48
C MET A 54 -0.19 0.78 12.09
N VAL A 55 0.34 1.24 13.22
CA VAL A 55 0.01 2.56 13.77
C VAL A 55 1.13 3.53 13.43
N LEU A 56 0.74 4.67 12.87
CA LEU A 56 1.60 5.78 12.50
C LEU A 56 1.45 6.90 13.53
N ARG A 57 2.56 7.53 13.92
CA ARG A 57 2.54 8.70 14.80
C ARG A 57 3.58 9.72 14.37
N SER A 58 3.16 10.98 14.29
CA SER A 58 4.03 12.13 14.18
C SER A 58 4.20 12.83 15.53
N THR A 59 5.32 13.52 15.73
CA THR A 59 5.55 14.39 16.89
C THR A 59 5.99 15.77 16.42
N ILE A 60 6.02 16.77 17.31
CA ILE A 60 6.53 18.10 16.97
C ILE A 60 8.00 18.02 16.49
N ALA A 61 8.80 17.13 17.08
CA ALA A 61 10.19 16.92 16.69
C ALA A 61 10.34 16.08 15.40
N GLN A 62 9.34 15.28 15.05
CA GLN A 62 9.32 14.41 13.87
C GLN A 62 7.96 14.50 13.17
N PRO A 63 7.77 15.48 12.27
CA PRO A 63 6.48 15.73 11.65
C PRO A 63 6.08 14.64 10.64
N ILE A 64 7.05 13.87 10.14
CA ILE A 64 6.81 12.73 9.25
C ILE A 64 6.37 11.54 10.11
N PRO A 65 5.13 11.03 9.94
CA PRO A 65 4.63 9.91 10.73
C PRO A 65 5.55 8.69 10.64
N GLN A 66 5.89 8.13 11.80
CA GLN A 66 6.71 6.92 11.92
C GLN A 66 5.84 5.75 12.37
N VAL A 67 6.22 4.54 11.96
CA VAL A 67 5.56 3.32 12.44
C VAL A 67 5.95 3.08 13.90
N VAL A 68 4.97 3.13 14.81
CA VAL A 68 5.19 2.95 16.26
C VAL A 68 4.72 1.59 16.78
N SER A 69 3.82 0.92 16.07
CA SER A 69 3.41 -0.45 16.39
C SER A 69 3.03 -1.22 15.13
N ARG A 70 3.11 -2.56 15.23
CA ARG A 70 2.69 -3.52 14.21
C ARG A 70 1.90 -4.64 14.88
N GLU A 71 0.80 -5.05 14.28
CA GLU A 71 -0.02 -6.18 14.70
C GLU A 71 -0.25 -7.13 13.52
N ASP A 72 -0.02 -8.42 13.69
CA ASP A 72 -0.14 -9.39 12.61
C ASP A 72 -1.61 -9.60 12.17
N ARG A 73 -1.83 -9.62 10.85
CA ARG A 73 -3.14 -9.73 10.21
C ARG A 73 -3.19 -10.78 9.08
N SER A 74 -2.19 -11.66 8.99
CA SER A 74 -2.09 -12.75 8.00
C SER A 74 -2.23 -12.28 6.54
N GLU A 75 -3.37 -12.50 5.90
CA GLU A 75 -3.67 -12.00 4.55
C GLU A 75 -4.73 -10.91 4.63
N VAL A 76 -4.47 -9.77 3.98
CA VAL A 76 -5.33 -8.59 4.07
C VAL A 76 -5.68 -8.09 2.68
N PHE A 77 -6.98 -7.99 2.41
CA PHE A 77 -7.49 -7.23 1.28
C PHE A 77 -7.68 -5.75 1.66
N ILE A 78 -7.19 -4.85 0.81
CA ILE A 78 -7.36 -3.41 1.00
C ILE A 78 -8.03 -2.82 -0.23
N ASN A 79 -9.16 -2.14 -0.01
CA ASN A 79 -9.87 -1.40 -1.05
C ASN A 79 -9.13 -0.10 -1.38
N LEU A 80 -8.74 0.09 -2.64
CA LEU A 80 -7.98 1.25 -3.09
C LEU A 80 -8.75 2.57 -2.95
N ASN A 81 -10.08 2.54 -2.88
CA ASN A 81 -10.89 3.73 -2.64
C ASN A 81 -10.70 4.31 -1.23
N SER A 82 -10.19 3.52 -0.28
CA SER A 82 -9.90 3.94 1.08
C SER A 82 -8.43 4.30 1.30
N VAL A 83 -7.59 4.19 0.27
CA VAL A 83 -6.14 4.37 0.39
C VAL A 83 -5.76 5.83 0.14
N HIS A 84 -5.07 6.44 1.10
CA HIS A 84 -4.51 7.77 0.95
C HIS A 84 -3.16 7.75 0.24
N ARG A 85 -2.31 6.75 0.55
CA ARG A 85 -0.96 6.67 0.01
C ARG A 85 -0.44 5.23 0.01
N ILE A 86 0.37 4.90 -1.00
CA ILE A 86 1.13 3.65 -1.07
C ILE A 86 2.61 3.99 -1.19
N GLU A 87 3.45 3.32 -0.41
CA GLU A 87 4.90 3.50 -0.42
C GLU A 87 5.55 2.14 -0.70
N ILE A 88 6.44 2.09 -1.70
CA ILE A 88 7.22 0.89 -2.02
C ILE A 88 8.46 0.88 -1.13
N LEU A 89 8.61 -0.16 -0.31
CA LEU A 89 9.78 -0.32 0.54
C LEU A 89 10.90 -0.94 -0.29
N HIS A 90 12.02 -0.24 -0.34
CA HIS A 90 13.26 -0.75 -0.92
C HIS A 90 14.16 -1.07 0.28
N ASP A 91 14.34 -2.37 0.54
CA ASP A 91 15.35 -2.84 1.49
C ASP A 91 16.76 -2.67 0.88
#